data_AF-A0A1F4ZAP8-F1
#
_entry.id   AF-A0A1F4ZAP8-F1
#
_cell.length_a   1.000
_cell.length_b   1.000
_cell.length_c   1.000
_cell.angle_alpha   90.00
_cell.angle_beta   90.00
_cell.angle_gamma   90.00
#
_symmetry.space_group_name_H-M   'P 1'
#
loop_
_entity.id
_entity.type
_entity.pdbx_description
1 polymer ?
#
loop_
_entity_poly.entity_id
_entity_poly.type
_entity_poly.pdbx_seq_one_letter_code
_entity_poly.pdbx_strand_id
1 'polypeptide(L)'
;MAWAKSSPPAGWAGVAALGMLAFYFATLTFLGGGWEFAWGQFSQYWWLVLPIVGTFGGQVYLAKNLKMAAGTGGVSGAAMIACCAHHVAEFLPFLGLFTAASFLIRYQIQFMFLALGVNVWGLIYLWLKHENHNKPFTL
;
A
#
# COMPACT_ATOMS: atom_id res chain seq x y z
N MET A 1 31.29 19.65 11.67
CA MET A 1 29.87 20.07 11.68
C MET A 1 29.00 18.82 11.75
N ALA A 2 28.40 18.60 12.91
CA ALA A 2 27.55 17.45 13.19
C ALA A 2 26.32 17.47 12.27
N TRP A 3 26.22 16.49 11.38
CA TRP A 3 24.99 16.20 10.66
C TRP A 3 23.95 15.77 11.70
N ALA A 4 23.07 16.69 12.09
CA ALA A 4 21.95 16.41 12.94
C ALA A 4 21.14 15.27 12.32
N LYS A 5 21.09 14.14 13.04
CA LYS A 5 20.29 12.96 12.72
C LYS A 5 18.82 13.31 12.91
N SER A 6 18.28 14.16 12.03
CA SER A 6 16.84 14.43 11.98
C SER A 6 16.15 13.23 11.35
N SER A 7 16.07 12.15 12.13
CA SER A 7 15.12 11.07 11.85
C SER A 7 13.78 11.76 11.57
N PRO A 8 13.15 11.59 10.39
CA PRO A 8 11.80 12.07 10.20
C PRO A 8 10.97 11.48 11.35
N PRO A 9 10.15 12.29 12.05
CA PRO A 9 9.40 11.80 13.19
C PRO A 9 8.60 10.58 12.72
N ALA A 10 8.65 9.49 13.49
CA ALA A 10 7.94 8.25 13.20
C ALA A 10 6.45 8.48 12.84
N GLY A 11 5.90 9.63 13.22
CA GLY A 11 4.59 10.12 12.80
C GLY A 11 4.34 10.14 11.29
N TRP A 12 5.34 10.30 10.41
CA TRP A 12 5.09 10.28 8.95
C TRP A 12 4.66 8.91 8.43
N ALA A 13 5.16 7.83 9.03
CA ALA A 13 4.73 6.47 8.70
C ALA A 13 3.26 6.26 9.12
N GLY A 14 2.91 6.74 10.31
CA GLY A 14 1.54 6.70 10.83
C GLY A 14 0.57 7.50 9.98
N VAL A 15 0.92 8.73 9.60
CA VAL A 15 0.09 9.58 8.73
C VAL A 15 -0.12 8.93 7.37
N ALA A 16 0.92 8.33 6.77
CA ALA A 16 0.79 7.64 5.50
C ALA A 16 -0.09 6.39 5.60
N ALA A 17 0.10 5.56 6.64
CA ALA A 17 -0.72 4.38 6.88
C ALA A 17 -2.20 4.74 7.10
N LEU A 18 -2.47 5.75 7.93
CA LEU A 18 -3.82 6.26 8.17
C LEU A 18 -4.45 6.86 6.91
N GLY A 19 -3.68 7.62 6.14
CA GLY A 19 -4.15 8.19 4.86
C GLY A 19 -4.51 7.10 3.86
N MET A 20 -3.71 6.03 3.76
CA MET A 20 -4.01 4.88 2.91
C MET A 20 -5.27 4.15 3.38
N LEU A 21 -5.42 3.93 4.70
CA LEU A 21 -6.60 3.27 5.26
C LEU A 21 -7.87 4.10 5.03
N ALA A 22 -7.79 5.42 5.24
CA ALA A 22 -8.89 6.34 4.99
C ALA A 22 -9.28 6.34 3.50
N PHE A 23 -8.31 6.35 2.59
CA PHE A 23 -8.56 6.25 1.17
C PHE A 23 -9.23 4.92 0.77
N TYR A 24 -8.78 3.80 1.35
CA TYR A 24 -9.39 2.48 1.16
C TYR A 24 -10.86 2.45 1.62
N PHE A 25 -11.16 2.92 2.84
CA PHE A 25 -12.54 2.99 3.33
C PHE A 25 -13.41 3.95 2.50
N ALA A 26 -12.86 5.09 2.07
CA ALA A 26 -13.57 6.04 1.23
C ALA A 26 -13.95 5.38 -0.10
N THR A 27 -12.99 4.80 -0.82
CA THR A 27 -13.26 4.13 -2.10
C THR A 27 -14.28 3.01 -1.97
N LEU A 28 -14.17 2.16 -0.95
CA LEU A 28 -15.16 1.12 -0.68
C LEU A 28 -16.55 1.66 -0.34
N THR A 29 -16.64 2.75 0.42
CA THR A 29 -17.93 3.32 0.79
C THR A 29 -18.61 3.98 -0.41
N PHE A 30 -17.84 4.72 -1.23
CA PHE A 30 -18.36 5.42 -2.41
C PHE A 30 -18.68 4.48 -3.57
N LEU A 31 -17.86 3.45 -3.83
CA LEU A 31 -18.02 2.54 -4.96
C LEU A 31 -18.71 1.23 -4.59
N GLY A 32 -18.67 0.79 -3.34
CA GLY A 32 -19.21 -0.51 -2.91
C GLY A 32 -20.68 -0.47 -2.45
N GLY A 33 -21.30 0.70 -2.41
CA GLY A 33 -22.71 0.84 -2.03
C GLY A 33 -22.96 1.15 -0.55
N GLY A 34 -21.98 1.66 0.19
CA GLY A 34 -22.16 2.20 1.54
C GLY A 34 -21.19 1.67 2.60
N TRP A 35 -21.40 2.13 3.84
CA TRP A 35 -20.51 1.86 4.98
C TRP A 35 -20.53 0.39 5.43
N GLU A 36 -21.72 -0.25 5.44
CA GLU A 36 -21.83 -1.67 5.81
C GLU A 36 -21.09 -2.58 4.83
N PHE A 37 -21.09 -2.25 3.53
CA PHE A 37 -20.31 -2.96 2.53
C PHE A 37 -18.81 -2.79 2.77
N ALA A 38 -18.34 -1.56 3.00
CA ALA A 38 -16.94 -1.27 3.28
C ALA A 38 -16.42 -2.01 4.52
N TRP A 39 -17.22 -2.04 5.59
CA TRP A 39 -16.88 -2.76 6.81
C TRP A 39 -16.88 -4.28 6.62
N GLY A 40 -17.85 -4.83 5.88
CA GLY A 40 -17.92 -6.25 5.54
C GLY A 40 -16.68 -6.71 4.75
N GLN A 41 -16.30 -5.96 3.72
CA GLN A 41 -15.10 -6.24 2.93
C GLN A 41 -13.82 -6.13 3.76
N PHE A 42 -13.69 -5.09 4.58
CA PHE A 42 -12.54 -4.96 5.47
C PHE A 42 -12.45 -6.12 6.47
N SER A 43 -13.55 -6.50 7.12
CA SER A 43 -13.60 -7.61 8.08
C SER A 43 -13.23 -8.96 7.45
N GLN A 44 -13.51 -9.15 6.15
CA GLN A 44 -13.16 -10.37 5.44
C GLN A 44 -11.68 -10.43 5.05
N TYR A 45 -11.08 -9.29 4.70
CA TYR A 45 -9.71 -9.21 4.14
C TYR A 45 -8.71 -8.46 5.03
N TRP A 46 -9.06 -8.16 6.28
CA TRP A 46 -8.20 -7.41 7.22
C TRP A 46 -6.79 -7.99 7.35
N TRP A 47 -6.68 -9.32 7.28
CA TRP A 47 -5.42 -10.07 7.36
C TRP A 47 -4.49 -9.81 6.17
N LEU A 48 -4.99 -9.37 5.02
CA LEU A 48 -4.18 -8.88 3.88
C LEU A 48 -4.01 -7.36 3.92
N VAL A 49 -5.05 -6.63 4.29
CA VAL A 49 -5.04 -5.16 4.30
C VAL A 49 -4.04 -4.62 5.32
N LEU A 50 -4.01 -5.16 6.55
CA LEU A 50 -3.09 -4.67 7.59
C LEU A 50 -1.60 -4.84 7.23
N PRO A 51 -1.13 -6.00 6.72
CA PRO A 51 0.24 -6.13 6.21
C PRO A 51 0.56 -5.16 5.07
N ILE A 52 -0.37 -4.94 4.13
CA ILE A 52 -0.17 -3.99 3.03
C ILE A 52 0.01 -2.56 3.57
N VAL A 53 -0.89 -2.13 4.47
CA VAL A 53 -0.81 -0.80 5.10
C VAL A 53 0.46 -0.64 5.95
N GLY A 54 0.84 -1.69 6.68
CA GLY A 54 2.07 -1.69 7.47
C GLY A 54 3.33 -1.58 6.61
N THR A 55 3.41 -2.35 5.52
CA THR A 55 4.54 -2.28 4.58
C THR A 55 4.62 -0.93 3.88
N PHE A 56 3.49 -0.32 3.52
CA PHE A 56 3.43 1.04 2.98
C PHE A 56 3.97 2.08 3.98
N GLY A 57 3.53 2.03 5.24
CA GLY A 57 4.04 2.91 6.30
C GLY A 57 5.55 2.77 6.49
N GLY A 58 6.06 1.53 6.48
CA GLY A 58 7.50 1.24 6.53
C GLY A 58 8.26 1.81 5.33
N GLN A 59 7.74 1.66 4.11
CA GLN A 59 8.35 2.24 2.91
C GLN A 59 8.44 3.77 3.01
N VAL A 60 7.39 4.44 3.47
CA VAL A 60 7.38 5.91 3.65
C VAL A 60 8.40 6.36 4.70
N TYR A 61 8.52 5.63 5.82
CA TYR A 61 9.54 5.90 6.83
C TYR A 61 10.95 5.84 6.24
N LEU A 62 11.29 4.75 5.56
CA LEU A 62 12.63 4.56 4.99
C LEU A 62 12.90 5.53 3.83
N ALA A 63 11.92 5.80 2.97
CA ALA A 63 12.08 6.76 1.87
C ALA A 63 12.43 8.16 2.39
N LYS A 64 11.74 8.62 3.44
CA LYS A 64 12.04 9.92 4.05
C LYS A 64 13.42 9.95 4.68
N ASN A 65 13.83 8.90 5.38
CA ASN A 65 15.19 8.77 5.94
C ASN A 65 16.27 8.82 4.85
N LEU A 66 16.00 8.16 3.71
CA LEU A 66 16.89 8.12 2.55
C LEU A 66 16.77 9.37 1.64
N LYS A 67 15.95 10.36 2.01
CA LYS A 67 15.59 11.53 1.17
C LYS A 67 15.11 11.16 -0.24
N MET A 68 14.55 9.97 -0.41
CA MET A 68 14.01 9.47 -1.67
C MET A 68 12.54 9.84 -1.77
N ALA A 69 12.22 10.93 -2.46
CA ALA A 69 10.83 11.35 -2.69
C ALA A 69 10.16 10.63 -3.87
N ALA A 70 10.93 10.11 -4.83
CA ALA A 70 10.41 9.65 -6.14
C ALA A 70 10.20 8.13 -6.28
N GLY A 71 10.90 7.30 -5.48
CA GLY A 71 10.91 5.84 -5.69
C GLY A 71 9.79 5.07 -5.00
N THR A 72 9.28 5.54 -3.86
CA THR A 72 8.25 4.83 -3.08
C THR A 72 6.84 5.14 -3.55
N GLY A 73 6.56 6.36 -4.00
CA GLY A 73 5.25 6.71 -4.57
C GLY A 73 4.86 5.86 -5.79
N GLY A 74 5.84 5.44 -6.61
CA GLY A 74 5.58 4.58 -7.77
C GLY A 74 5.25 3.13 -7.41
N VAL A 75 5.99 2.53 -6.46
CA VAL A 75 5.73 1.15 -6.00
C VAL A 75 4.44 1.08 -5.19
N SER A 76 4.22 2.04 -4.30
CA SER A 76 2.99 2.11 -3.50
C SER A 76 1.78 2.59 -4.29
N GLY A 77 1.97 3.45 -5.30
CA GLY A 77 0.92 3.86 -6.24
C GLY A 77 0.51 2.71 -7.15
N ALA A 78 1.46 1.92 -7.66
CA ALA A 78 1.17 0.71 -8.41
C ALA A 78 0.47 -0.34 -7.54
N ALA A 79 0.89 -0.51 -6.29
CA ALA A 79 0.23 -1.40 -5.36
C ALA A 79 -1.16 -0.91 -4.93
N MET A 80 -1.35 0.40 -4.78
CA MET A 80 -2.65 1.01 -4.53
C MET A 80 -3.56 0.83 -5.74
N ILE A 81 -3.06 1.08 -6.96
CA ILE A 81 -3.81 0.79 -8.19
C ILE A 81 -4.14 -0.71 -8.26
N ALA A 82 -3.22 -1.62 -7.96
CA ALA A 82 -3.51 -3.06 -7.96
C ALA A 82 -4.52 -3.47 -6.87
N CYS A 83 -4.43 -2.86 -5.68
CA CYS A 83 -5.36 -3.06 -4.57
C CYS A 83 -6.71 -2.35 -4.80
N CYS A 84 -6.81 -1.32 -5.62
CA CYS A 84 -8.05 -0.59 -5.88
C CYS A 84 -8.71 -1.00 -7.21
N ALA A 85 -7.94 -1.47 -8.19
CA ALA A 85 -8.44 -1.94 -9.48
C ALA A 85 -9.33 -3.19 -9.35
N HIS A 86 -9.23 -3.93 -8.24
CA HIS A 86 -10.17 -5.01 -7.99
C HIS A 86 -11.55 -4.51 -7.54
N HIS A 87 -11.70 -3.31 -6.97
CA HIS A 87 -13.02 -2.74 -6.67
C HIS A 87 -13.76 -2.30 -7.94
N VAL A 88 -13.00 -1.92 -8.98
CA VAL A 88 -13.57 -1.66 -10.30
C VAL A 88 -14.27 -2.90 -10.83
N ALA A 89 -13.76 -4.10 -10.53
CA ALA A 89 -14.39 -5.38 -10.88
C ALA A 89 -15.79 -5.56 -10.31
N GLU A 90 -16.10 -4.96 -9.17
CA GLU A 90 -17.39 -5.07 -8.49
C GLU A 90 -18.45 -4.19 -9.18
N PHE A 91 -18.01 -3.19 -9.94
CA PHE A 91 -18.87 -2.28 -10.72
C PHE A 91 -19.01 -2.69 -12.19
N LEU A 92 -18.10 -3.52 -12.72
CA LEU A 92 -18.19 -4.08 -14.07
C LEU A 92 -19.51 -4.86 -14.36
N PRO A 93 -20.15 -5.58 -13.42
CA PRO A 93 -21.45 -6.21 -13.65
C PRO A 93 -22.53 -5.17 -13.96
N PHE A 94 -22.53 -4.04 -13.26
CA PHE A 94 -23.51 -2.97 -13.45
C PHE A 94 -23.32 -2.22 -14.78
N LEU A 95 -22.12 -2.28 -15.37
CA LEU A 95 -21.78 -1.73 -16.68
C LEU A 95 -22.02 -2.71 -17.84
N GLY A 96 -22.59 -3.90 -17.59
CA GLY A 96 -22.81 -4.93 -18.60
C GLY A 96 -21.57 -5.75 -18.97
N LEU A 97 -20.44 -5.55 -18.28
CA LEU A 97 -19.20 -6.32 -18.43
C LEU A 97 -19.12 -7.48 -17.43
N PHE A 98 -20.18 -8.30 -17.38
CA PHE A 98 -20.31 -9.41 -16.44
C PHE A 98 -19.15 -10.43 -16.53
N THR A 99 -18.62 -10.69 -17.74
CA THR A 99 -17.52 -11.65 -17.96
C THR A 99 -16.20 -11.14 -17.36
N ALA A 100 -15.91 -9.85 -17.53
CA ALA A 100 -14.71 -9.23 -16.97
C ALA A 100 -14.83 -9.04 -15.45
N ALA A 101 -16.01 -8.71 -14.94
CA ALA A 101 -16.27 -8.68 -13.49
C ALA A 101 -16.03 -10.03 -12.83
N SER A 102 -16.62 -11.10 -13.39
CA SER A 102 -16.52 -12.46 -12.85
C SER A 102 -15.08 -12.97 -12.85
N PHE A 103 -14.29 -12.57 -13.86
CA PHE A 103 -12.87 -12.88 -13.92
C PHE A 103 -12.11 -12.16 -12.80
N LEU A 104 -12.27 -10.84 -12.64
CA LEU A 104 -11.52 -10.08 -11.64
C LEU A 104 -11.93 -10.45 -10.20
N ILE A 105 -13.20 -10.74 -9.92
CA ILE A 105 -13.66 -11.22 -8.59
C ILE A 105 -13.02 -12.57 -8.25
N ARG A 106 -12.89 -13.49 -9.23
CA ARG A 106 -12.23 -14.79 -9.03
C ARG A 106 -10.75 -14.66 -8.69
N TYR A 107 -10.07 -13.66 -9.24
CA TYR A 107 -8.63 -13.45 -9.06
C TYR A 107 -8.27 -12.35 -8.05
N GLN A 108 -9.26 -11.74 -7.39
CA GLN A 108 -9.06 -10.65 -6.42
C GLN A 108 -8.00 -10.96 -5.37
N ILE A 109 -8.10 -12.13 -4.72
CA ILE A 109 -7.13 -12.60 -3.73
C ILE A 109 -5.72 -12.73 -4.36
N GLN A 110 -5.63 -13.22 -5.59
CA GLN A 110 -4.34 -13.42 -6.27
C GLN A 110 -3.67 -12.08 -6.58
N PHE A 111 -4.44 -11.07 -6.99
CA PHE A 111 -3.95 -9.72 -7.18
C PHE A 111 -3.50 -9.08 -5.87
N MET A 112 -4.24 -9.30 -4.76
CA MET A 112 -3.83 -8.81 -3.44
C MET A 112 -2.52 -9.46 -2.95
N PHE A 113 -2.33 -10.76 -3.19
CA PHE A 113 -1.07 -11.44 -2.88
C PHE A 113 0.10 -10.92 -3.73
N LEU A 114 -0.13 -10.70 -5.03
CA LEU A 114 0.86 -10.08 -5.92
C LEU A 114 1.23 -8.68 -5.44
N ALA A 115 0.23 -7.86 -5.10
CA ALA A 115 0.44 -6.52 -4.56
C ALA A 115 1.22 -6.55 -3.24
N LEU A 116 0.87 -7.45 -2.32
CA LEU A 116 1.62 -7.65 -1.07
C LEU A 116 3.07 -8.04 -1.35
N GLY A 117 3.30 -8.98 -2.28
CA GLY A 117 4.64 -9.41 -2.69
C GLY A 117 5.50 -8.25 -3.20
N VAL A 118 4.95 -7.40 -4.08
CA VAL A 118 5.64 -6.22 -4.60
C VAL A 118 5.90 -5.18 -3.49
N ASN A 119 4.98 -4.98 -2.55
CA ASN A 119 5.21 -4.10 -1.40
C ASN A 119 6.32 -4.59 -0.49
N VAL A 120 6.31 -5.88 -0.15
CA VAL A 120 7.35 -6.51 0.67
C VAL A 120 8.71 -6.39 -0.01
N TRP A 121 8.78 -6.67 -1.31
CA TRP A 121 10.01 -6.49 -2.09
C TRP A 121 10.51 -5.04 -2.05
N GLY A 122 9.63 -4.07 -2.28
CA GLY A 122 9.97 -2.66 -2.20
C GLY A 122 10.47 -2.22 -0.83
N LEU A 123 9.88 -2.77 0.24
CA LEU A 123 10.31 -2.50 1.62
C LEU A 123 11.71 -3.08 1.89
N ILE A 124 11.96 -4.33 1.48
CA ILE A 124 13.27 -4.99 1.62
C ILE A 124 14.34 -4.20 0.86
N TYR A 125 14.07 -3.78 -0.37
CA TYR A 125 15.01 -2.97 -1.15
C TYR A 125 15.37 -1.65 -0.45
N LEU A 126 14.39 -0.94 0.09
CA LEU A 126 14.65 0.27 0.88
C LEU A 126 15.45 -0.03 2.14
N TRP A 127 15.17 -1.14 2.81
CA TRP A 127 15.85 -1.55 4.03
C TRP A 127 17.33 -1.86 3.80
N LEU A 128 17.64 -2.65 2.77
CA LEU A 128 19.02 -2.92 2.35
C LEU A 128 19.77 -1.65 1.97
N LYS A 129 19.09 -0.72 1.27
CA LYS A 129 19.69 0.58 0.91
C LYS A 129 19.99 1.43 2.15
N HIS A 130 19.08 1.45 3.11
CA HIS A 130 19.27 2.15 4.39
C HIS A 130 20.45 1.58 5.18
N GLU A 131 20.58 0.25 5.25
CA GLU A 131 21.71 -0.39 5.93
C GLU A 131 23.05 -0.03 5.27
N ASN A 132 23.15 -0.13 3.94
CA ASN A 132 24.36 0.26 3.20
C ASN A 132 24.73 1.73 3.36
N HIS A 133 23.74 2.63 3.44
CA HIS A 133 23.97 4.06 3.64
C HIS A 133 24.42 4.41 5.07
N ASN A 134 24.25 3.47 6.03
CA ASN A 134 24.54 3.66 7.44
C ASN A 134 25.76 2.83 7.92
N LYS A 135 26.42 2.09 7.01
CA LYS A 135 27.72 1.47 7.30
C LYS A 135 28.76 2.57 7.52
N PRO A 136 29.52 2.56 8.63
CA PRO A 136 30.66 3.46 8.76
C PRO A 136 31.64 3.18 7.63
N PHE A 137 32.22 4.23 7.04
CA PHE A 137 33.29 4.09 6.06
C PHE A 137 34.48 3.42 6.75
N THR A 138 34.58 2.11 6.63
CA THR A 138 35.76 1.36 7.06
C THR A 138 36.80 1.50 5.95
N LEU A 139 37.81 2.35 6.20
CA LEU A 139 39.09 2.37 5.48
C LEU A 139 39.79 1.03 5.57
#